data_AF-A0A914DJ48-F1
#
_entry.id   AF-A0A914DJ48-F1
#
_cell.length_a   1.000
_cell.length_b   1.000
_cell.length_c   1.000
_cell.angle_alpha   90.00
_cell.angle_beta   90.00
_cell.angle_gamma   90.00
#
_symmetry.space_group_name_H-M   'P 1'
#
loop_
_entity.id
_entity.type
_entity.pdbx_description
1 polymer ?
#
loop_
_entity_poly.entity_id
_entity_poly.type
_entity_poly.pdbx_seq_one_letter_code
_entity_poly.pdbx_strand_id
1 'polypeptide(L)'
;MISNGRIADELARAGHNVTLVEVEFLIKSANFKSANSAQILTLPVRNIPSNNITAGIKMILSSAFDENPGWLANFKRYAVWQKIFNGMCDAFLQEHQNTLEQLKNEKFDIIFAEQLNLCGAGLKEVLKIRTHLWVS
;
A
#
# COMPACT_ATOMS: atom_id res chain seq x y z
N MET A 1 -9.09 -1.38 -0.79
CA MET A 1 -8.86 -2.84 -0.58
C MET A 1 -9.99 -3.73 -1.07
N ILE A 2 -11.28 -3.39 -0.84
CA ILE A 2 -12.42 -4.19 -1.32
C ILE A 2 -12.45 -4.34 -2.85
N SER A 3 -12.13 -3.27 -3.59
CA SER A 3 -12.05 -3.27 -5.06
C SER A 3 -10.99 -4.23 -5.57
N ASN A 4 -9.77 -4.16 -5.03
CA ASN A 4 -8.67 -5.06 -5.40
C ASN A 4 -8.98 -6.52 -5.07
N GLY A 5 -9.64 -6.79 -3.94
CA GLY A 5 -10.10 -8.12 -3.58
C GLY A 5 -11.07 -8.71 -4.61
N ARG A 6 -12.02 -7.91 -5.10
CA ARG A 6 -12.95 -8.32 -6.17
C ARG A 6 -12.23 -8.59 -7.49
N ILE A 7 -11.30 -7.72 -7.90
CA ILE A 7 -10.50 -7.92 -9.10
C ILE A 7 -9.70 -9.22 -8.99
N ALA A 8 -9.07 -9.44 -7.83
CA ALA A 8 -8.30 -10.65 -7.57
C ALA A 8 -9.18 -11.91 -7.66
N ASP A 9 -10.39 -11.88 -7.11
CA ASP A 9 -11.34 -12.98 -7.20
C ASP A 9 -11.80 -13.29 -8.62
N GLU A 10 -12.11 -12.27 -9.42
CA GLU A 10 -12.50 -12.46 -10.82
C GLU A 10 -11.35 -13.07 -11.64
N LEU A 11 -10.14 -12.56 -11.47
CA LEU A 11 -8.96 -13.08 -12.18
C LEU A 11 -8.62 -14.51 -11.75
N ALA A 12 -8.68 -14.80 -10.45
CA ALA A 12 -8.46 -16.15 -9.94
C ALA A 12 -9.52 -17.14 -10.46
N ARG A 13 -10.80 -16.73 -10.48
CA ARG A 13 -11.89 -17.54 -11.04
C ARG A 13 -11.76 -17.78 -12.55
N ALA A 14 -11.16 -16.83 -13.27
CA ALA A 14 -10.82 -16.99 -14.68
C ALA A 14 -9.59 -17.89 -14.92
N GLY A 15 -8.94 -18.40 -13.87
CA GLY A 15 -7.82 -19.33 -13.96
C GLY A 15 -6.44 -18.67 -14.00
N HIS A 16 -6.34 -17.37 -13.70
CA HIS A 16 -5.05 -16.69 -13.57
C HIS A 16 -4.39 -17.00 -12.22
N ASN A 17 -3.05 -17.02 -12.19
CA ASN A 17 -2.31 -17.04 -10.93
C ASN A 17 -2.34 -15.63 -10.31
N VAL A 18 -2.98 -15.50 -9.14
CA VAL A 18 -3.22 -14.22 -8.49
C VAL A 18 -2.83 -14.29 -7.03
N THR A 19 -1.93 -13.39 -6.64
CA THR A 19 -1.61 -13.13 -5.24
C THR A 19 -2.08 -11.72 -4.87
N LEU A 20 -3.00 -11.64 -3.91
CA LEU A 20 -3.43 -10.39 -3.30
C LEU A 20 -2.52 -10.08 -2.11
N VAL A 21 -1.64 -9.09 -2.28
CA VAL A 21 -0.75 -8.62 -1.21
C VAL A 21 -1.44 -7.54 -0.37
N GLU A 22 -1.65 -7.83 0.90
CA GLU A 22 -2.25 -6.91 1.87
C GLU A 22 -1.22 -6.42 2.86
N VAL A 23 -0.88 -5.12 2.78
CA VAL A 23 0.10 -4.51 3.69
C VAL A 23 -0.62 -3.90 4.88
N GLU A 24 -0.35 -4.39 6.08
CA GLU A 24 -0.96 -3.90 7.32
C GLU A 24 -0.02 -2.93 8.03
N PHE A 25 -0.27 -1.63 7.88
CA PHE A 25 0.54 -0.60 8.53
C PHE A 25 0.06 -0.22 9.95
N LEU A 26 -1.24 0.07 10.13
CA LEU A 26 -1.73 0.67 11.37
C LEU A 26 -2.83 -0.14 12.07
N ILE A 27 -3.62 -0.87 11.30
CA ILE A 27 -4.74 -1.64 11.82
C ILE A 27 -4.53 -3.08 11.37
N LYS A 28 -4.47 -3.99 12.35
CA LYS A 28 -4.52 -5.42 12.08
C LYS A 28 -5.96 -5.77 11.73
N SER A 29 -6.21 -6.21 10.51
CA SER A 29 -7.53 -6.57 10.04
C SER A 29 -7.91 -7.92 10.62
N ALA A 30 -8.39 -7.94 11.87
CA ALA A 30 -8.49 -9.19 12.62
C ALA A 30 -9.50 -10.20 12.00
N ASN A 31 -10.43 -9.78 11.14
CA ASN A 31 -11.51 -10.65 10.63
C ASN A 31 -12.06 -10.30 9.23
N PHE A 32 -11.40 -9.46 8.44
CA PHE A 32 -11.90 -9.12 7.10
C PHE A 32 -11.25 -10.01 6.04
N LYS A 33 -12.06 -10.79 5.33
CA LYS A 33 -11.63 -11.55 4.15
C LYS A 33 -11.85 -10.69 2.91
N SER A 34 -10.77 -10.18 2.33
CA SER A 34 -10.82 -9.27 1.18
C SER A 34 -11.07 -9.96 -0.16
N ALA A 35 -10.65 -11.21 -0.31
CA ALA A 35 -10.83 -12.05 -1.49
C ALA A 35 -11.20 -13.48 -1.07
N ASN A 36 -11.99 -14.16 -1.88
CA ASN A 36 -12.47 -15.51 -1.62
C ASN A 36 -11.72 -16.61 -2.38
N SER A 37 -11.28 -16.30 -3.60
CA SER A 37 -10.71 -17.23 -4.57
C SER A 37 -9.23 -16.98 -4.80
N ALA A 38 -8.75 -15.75 -4.65
CA ALA A 38 -7.33 -15.44 -4.77
C ALA A 38 -6.52 -15.83 -3.52
N GLN A 39 -5.23 -16.11 -3.70
CA GLN A 39 -4.30 -16.31 -2.58
C GLN A 39 -4.06 -14.95 -1.91
N ILE A 40 -4.28 -14.88 -0.59
CA ILE A 40 -4.01 -13.67 0.20
C ILE A 40 -2.66 -13.80 0.89
N LEU A 41 -1.81 -12.80 0.71
CA LEU A 41 -0.54 -12.65 1.41
C LEU A 41 -0.57 -11.39 2.28
N THR A 42 -0.77 -11.57 3.58
CA THR A 42 -0.82 -10.46 4.54
C THR A 42 0.57 -10.16 5.10
N LEU A 43 1.02 -8.91 4.96
CA LEU A 43 2.36 -8.43 5.34
C LEU A 43 2.24 -7.30 6.38
N PRO A 44 2.36 -7.61 7.69
CA PRO A 44 2.32 -6.58 8.73
C PRO A 44 3.63 -5.81 8.81
N VAL A 45 3.55 -4.50 9.02
CA VAL A 45 4.72 -3.62 9.21
C VAL A 45 4.78 -3.19 10.67
N ARG A 46 5.86 -3.55 11.37
CA ARG A 46 5.96 -3.41 12.83
C ARG A 46 6.83 -2.25 13.27
N ASN A 47 7.88 -1.95 12.50
CA ASN A 47 8.92 -0.97 12.82
C ASN A 47 8.68 0.34 12.07
N ILE A 48 7.44 0.81 12.09
CA ILE A 48 7.12 2.09 11.48
C ILE A 48 7.69 3.21 12.37
N PRO A 49 8.46 4.19 11.84
CA PRO A 49 9.06 5.27 12.63
C PRO A 49 8.01 6.01 13.48
N SER A 50 7.89 5.64 14.75
CA SER A 50 6.70 5.93 15.57
C SER A 50 6.59 7.36 16.04
N ASN A 51 7.71 8.10 16.08
CA ASN A 51 7.78 9.37 16.78
C ASN A 51 6.93 10.51 16.17
N ASN A 52 6.33 10.33 14.98
CA ASN A 52 5.54 11.40 14.34
C ASN A 52 4.34 10.93 13.48
N ILE A 53 4.06 9.63 13.35
CA ILE A 53 3.06 9.16 12.38
C ILE A 53 1.64 9.48 12.80
N THR A 54 1.26 9.15 14.03
CA THR A 54 -0.09 9.46 14.54
C THR A 54 -0.35 10.97 14.54
N ALA A 55 0.66 11.77 14.93
CA ALA A 55 0.56 13.23 14.93
C ALA A 55 0.42 13.81 13.51
N GLY A 56 1.21 13.32 12.55
CA GLY A 56 1.14 13.82 11.18
C GLY A 56 -0.08 13.30 10.41
N ILE A 57 -0.52 12.06 10.62
CA ILE A 57 -1.82 11.58 10.11
C ILE A 57 -2.94 12.43 10.67
N LYS A 58 -2.94 12.69 12.00
CA LYS A 58 -3.93 13.57 12.62
C LYS A 58 -3.90 14.97 11.99
N MET A 59 -2.73 15.55 11.76
CA MET A 59 -2.57 16.85 11.11
C MET A 59 -3.12 16.85 9.67
N ILE A 60 -2.86 15.80 8.89
CA ILE A 60 -3.37 15.67 7.51
C ILE A 60 -4.91 15.55 7.54
N LEU A 61 -5.45 14.68 8.39
CA LEU A 61 -6.89 14.44 8.46
C LEU A 61 -7.67 15.63 9.01
N SER A 62 -7.16 16.28 10.08
CA SER A 62 -7.82 17.43 10.70
C SER A 62 -7.86 18.66 9.81
N SER A 63 -7.02 18.69 8.77
CA SER A 63 -6.89 19.83 7.86
C SER A 63 -7.40 19.54 6.45
N ALA A 64 -8.05 18.38 6.26
CA ALA A 64 -8.54 17.92 4.96
C ALA A 64 -9.63 18.83 4.37
N PHE A 65 -10.38 19.53 5.23
CA PHE A 65 -11.47 20.43 4.84
C PHE A 65 -11.10 21.92 4.98
N ASP A 66 -9.82 22.24 5.20
CA ASP A 66 -9.41 23.63 5.31
C ASP A 66 -9.52 24.32 3.95
N GLU A 67 -10.48 25.22 3.82
CA GLU A 67 -10.63 26.06 2.65
C GLU A 67 -9.51 27.11 2.65
N ASN A 68 -8.47 26.85 1.87
CA ASN A 68 -7.38 27.78 1.55
C ASN A 68 -6.33 28.04 2.66
N PRO A 69 -5.55 27.02 3.08
CA PRO A 69 -4.56 27.15 4.15
C PRO A 69 -3.33 28.00 3.77
N GLY A 70 -3.24 28.48 2.53
CA GLY A 70 -2.09 29.19 2.00
C GLY A 70 -0.92 28.27 1.58
N TRP A 71 -0.03 28.78 0.73
CA TRP A 71 1.04 28.00 0.11
C TRP A 71 2.00 27.36 1.12
N LEU A 72 2.38 28.09 2.17
CA LEU A 72 3.35 27.62 3.16
C LEU A 72 2.78 26.47 4.00
N ALA A 73 1.51 26.56 4.38
CA ALA A 73 0.84 25.48 5.10
C ALA A 73 0.63 24.26 4.20
N ASN A 74 0.23 24.46 2.95
CA ASN A 74 0.15 23.37 1.95
C ASN A 74 1.51 22.68 1.76
N PHE A 75 2.59 23.44 1.63
CA PHE A 75 3.93 22.89 1.51
C PHE A 75 4.33 22.07 2.75
N LYS A 76 4.11 22.61 3.97
CA LYS A 76 4.38 21.87 5.21
C LYS A 76 3.56 20.58 5.31
N ARG A 77 2.27 20.63 4.95
CA ARG A 77 1.39 19.44 4.92
C ARG A 77 1.93 18.40 3.95
N TYR A 78 2.30 18.82 2.74
CA TYR A 78 2.84 17.95 1.72
C TYR A 78 4.18 17.31 2.14
N ALA A 79 5.08 18.09 2.76
CA ALA A 79 6.34 17.58 3.28
C ALA A 79 6.13 16.54 4.40
N VAL A 80 5.19 16.78 5.32
CA VAL A 80 4.85 15.81 6.37
C VAL A 80 4.19 14.56 5.78
N TRP A 81 3.29 14.72 4.81
CA TRP A 81 2.67 13.65 4.05
C TRP A 81 3.75 12.76 3.42
N GLN A 82 4.64 13.32 2.59
CA GLN A 82 5.72 12.57 1.97
C GLN A 82 6.60 11.83 2.99
N LYS A 83 7.02 12.52 4.05
CA LYS A 83 7.91 11.93 5.06
C LYS A 83 7.29 10.70 5.73
N ILE A 84 6.01 10.77 6.09
CA ILE A 84 5.30 9.67 6.76
C ILE A 84 5.13 8.51 5.79
N PHE A 85 4.61 8.78 4.59
CA PHE A 85 4.32 7.73 3.63
C PHE A 85 5.58 7.04 3.12
N ASN A 86 6.64 7.79 2.83
CA ASN A 86 7.93 7.20 2.46
C ASN A 86 8.52 6.38 3.62
N GLY A 87 8.48 6.88 4.84
CA GLY A 87 8.97 6.14 6.01
C GLY A 87 8.21 4.83 6.28
N MET A 88 6.90 4.81 6.00
CA MET A 88 6.09 3.59 6.06
C MET A 88 6.50 2.59 4.97
N CYS A 89 6.71 3.06 3.74
CA CYS A 89 7.17 2.22 2.64
C CYS A 89 8.59 1.69 2.87
N ASP A 90 9.50 2.50 3.40
CA ASP A 90 10.86 2.07 3.75
C ASP A 90 10.83 0.97 4.81
N ALA A 91 10.03 1.14 5.86
CA ALA A 91 9.85 0.11 6.90
C ALA A 91 9.30 -1.19 6.30
N PHE A 92 8.29 -1.09 5.42
CA PHE A 92 7.73 -2.25 4.72
C PHE A 92 8.78 -2.99 3.87
N LEU A 93 9.55 -2.26 3.05
CA LEU A 93 10.58 -2.83 2.19
C LEU A 93 11.69 -3.51 3.01
N GLN A 94 12.10 -2.89 4.12
CA GLN A 94 13.14 -3.43 5.00
C GLN A 94 12.67 -4.70 5.74
N GLU A 95 11.44 -4.71 6.24
CA GLU A 95 10.90 -5.85 7.00
C GLU A 95 10.59 -7.06 6.12
N HIS A 96 10.16 -6.84 4.88
CA HIS A 96 9.66 -7.91 3.99
C HIS A 96 10.58 -8.23 2.81
N GLN A 97 11.86 -7.87 2.89
CA GLN A 97 12.83 -8.06 1.78
C GLN A 97 12.84 -9.50 1.23
N ASN A 98 12.84 -10.50 2.11
CA ASN A 98 12.83 -11.92 1.70
C ASN A 98 11.55 -12.30 0.95
N THR A 99 10.40 -11.86 1.44
CA THR A 99 9.10 -12.11 0.80
C THR A 99 8.99 -11.37 -0.53
N LEU A 100 9.52 -10.15 -0.62
CA LEU A 100 9.56 -9.39 -1.87
C LEU A 100 10.46 -10.06 -2.92
N GLU A 101 11.59 -10.64 -2.53
CA GLU A 101 12.42 -11.42 -3.45
C GLU A 101 11.72 -12.71 -3.90
N GLN A 102 10.94 -13.36 -3.03
CA GLN A 102 10.08 -14.50 -3.43
C GLN A 102 9.04 -14.06 -4.47
N LEU A 103 8.29 -12.98 -4.20
CA LEU A 103 7.29 -12.43 -5.11
C LEU A 103 7.87 -11.99 -6.45
N LYS A 104 9.10 -11.47 -6.46
CA LYS A 104 9.83 -11.12 -7.68
C LYS A 104 10.19 -12.36 -8.49
N ASN A 105 10.54 -13.47 -7.83
CA ASN A 105 10.87 -14.73 -8.50
C ASN A 105 9.65 -15.45 -9.09
N GLU A 106 8.43 -15.12 -8.64
CA GLU A 106 7.16 -15.55 -9.25
C GLU A 106 6.96 -14.98 -10.67
N LYS A 107 7.62 -13.84 -10.99
CA LYS A 107 7.59 -13.19 -12.32
C LYS A 107 6.19 -12.82 -12.81
N PHE A 108 5.38 -12.20 -11.96
CA PHE A 108 4.06 -11.69 -12.34
C PHE A 108 4.13 -10.73 -13.55
N ASP A 109 3.17 -10.84 -14.46
CA ASP A 109 3.10 -10.01 -15.67
C ASP A 109 2.52 -8.60 -15.40
N ILE A 110 1.61 -8.52 -14.43
CA ILE A 110 0.78 -7.34 -14.14
C ILE A 110 0.68 -7.12 -12.63
N ILE A 111 0.78 -5.87 -12.19
CA ILE A 111 0.46 -5.44 -10.83
C ILE A 111 -0.71 -4.46 -10.84
N PHE A 112 -1.68 -4.71 -9.97
CA PHE A 112 -2.77 -3.79 -9.65
C PHE A 112 -2.43 -3.09 -8.34
N ALA A 113 -2.37 -1.76 -8.35
CA ALA A 113 -2.19 -1.00 -7.11
C ALA A 113 -3.21 0.14 -7.00
N GLU A 114 -3.67 0.35 -5.77
CA GLU A 114 -4.70 1.34 -5.43
C GLU A 114 -4.08 2.71 -5.14
N GLN A 115 -4.79 3.80 -5.43
CA GLN A 115 -4.32 5.17 -5.14
C GLN A 115 -3.95 5.39 -3.66
N LEU A 116 -4.70 4.76 -2.76
CA LEU A 116 -4.48 4.85 -1.32
C LEU A 116 -3.44 3.83 -0.81
N ASN A 117 -3.00 2.90 -1.66
CA ASN A 117 -1.96 1.95 -1.29
C ASN A 117 -0.60 2.61 -1.46
N LEU A 118 -0.05 3.01 -0.32
CA LEU A 118 1.04 3.97 -0.15
C LEU A 118 2.31 3.62 -0.95
N CYS A 119 2.55 2.34 -1.17
CA CYS A 119 3.80 1.83 -1.76
C CYS A 119 3.58 1.13 -3.11
N GLY A 120 2.33 0.99 -3.56
CA GLY A 120 1.97 0.10 -4.66
C GLY A 120 2.62 0.45 -6.01
N ALA A 121 2.75 1.75 -6.31
CA ALA A 121 3.44 2.20 -7.53
C ALA A 121 4.95 1.90 -7.49
N GLY A 122 5.60 2.03 -6.33
CA GLY A 122 7.02 1.71 -6.14
C GLY A 122 7.29 0.21 -6.16
N LEU A 123 6.34 -0.61 -5.68
CA LEU A 123 6.45 -2.06 -5.67
C LEU A 123 6.65 -2.67 -7.05
N LYS A 124 6.06 -2.08 -8.09
CA LYS A 124 6.32 -2.46 -9.49
C LYS A 124 7.82 -2.49 -9.80
N GLU A 125 8.54 -1.45 -9.41
CA GLU A 125 9.97 -1.31 -9.70
C GLU A 125 10.84 -2.26 -8.87
N VAL A 126 10.41 -2.57 -7.64
CA VAL A 126 11.04 -3.55 -6.75
C VAL A 126 10.88 -4.96 -7.31
N LEU A 127 9.65 -5.33 -7.69
CA LEU A 127 9.30 -6.65 -8.20
C LEU A 127 9.63 -6.86 -9.68
N LYS A 128 10.09 -5.81 -10.38
CA LYS A 128 10.42 -5.83 -11.82
C LYS A 128 9.24 -6.25 -12.72
N ILE A 129 8.03 -5.85 -12.33
CA ILE A 129 6.81 -6.11 -13.09
C ILE A 129 6.65 -5.03 -14.16
N ARG A 130 6.42 -5.42 -15.42
CA ARG A 130 6.40 -4.47 -16.54
C ARG A 130 5.16 -3.58 -16.53
N THR A 131 4.00 -4.16 -16.25
CA THR A 131 2.70 -3.50 -16.41
C THR A 131 2.12 -3.17 -15.05
N HIS A 132 1.81 -1.89 -14.84
CA HIS A 132 1.13 -1.42 -13.63
C HIS A 132 -0.22 -0.84 -14.02
N LEU A 133 -1.27 -1.41 -13.46
CA LEU A 133 -2.64 -0.94 -13.59
C LEU A 133 -3.03 -0.21 -12.30
N TRP A 134 -3.27 1.08 -12.45
CA TRP A 134 -3.75 1.92 -11.36
C TRP A 134 -5.26 1.73 -11.22
N VAL A 135 -5.70 1.27 -10.05
CA VAL A 135 -7.10 1.16 -9.66
C VAL A 135 -7.43 2.26 -8.63
N SER A 136 -8.54 2.97 -8.81
CA SER A 136 -9.05 3.95 -7.84
C SER A 136 -10.46 3.61 -7.42
#